data_AF-A0A954RYU4-F1
#
_entry.id   AF-A0A954RYU4-F1
#
_cell.length_a   1.000
_cell.length_b   1.000
_cell.length_c   1.000
_cell.angle_alpha   90.00
_cell.angle_beta   90.00
_cell.angle_gamma   90.00
#
_symmetry.space_group_name_H-M   'P 1'
#
loop_
_entity.id
_entity.type
_entity.pdbx_description
1 polymer ?
#
loop_
_entity_poly.entity_id
_entity_poly.type
_entity_poly.pdbx_seq_one_letter_code
_entity_poly.pdbx_strand_id
1 'polypeptide(L)'
;MTCLWPGLPRLWVCGDLGALPVAMTFTVLLNVTIVATFLWPWQLPLILMILLWAAVITIWTSSFWSTWRRFPEPPKEHATIYEDLFLRAQTEYLRGEHFAAESALGRLLKRRPQDVEARLLLASVYRRTARLDQARKQLRRLARTGGAKWALEVSRELQLLDEIEARPNKEVA
;
A
#
# COMPACT_ATOMS: atom_id res chain seq x y z
N MET A 1 4.75 -11.56 0.08
CA MET A 1 4.73 -12.68 1.05
C MET A 1 3.29 -12.91 1.45
N THR A 2 2.58 -13.70 0.65
CA THR A 2 1.14 -13.96 0.79
C THR A 2 0.92 -14.97 1.91
N CYS A 3 0.30 -14.53 3.00
CA CYS A 3 -0.12 -15.40 4.10
C CYS A 3 -1.15 -16.41 3.59
N LEU A 4 -0.88 -17.71 3.78
CA LEU A 4 -1.75 -18.84 3.41
C LEU A 4 -3.04 -18.94 4.23
N TRP A 5 -3.32 -18.00 5.13
CA TRP A 5 -4.44 -18.10 6.06
C TRP A 5 -5.69 -17.37 5.52
N PRO A 6 -6.81 -18.08 5.26
CA PRO A 6 -8.02 -17.45 4.76
C PRO A 6 -8.58 -16.43 5.79
N GLY A 7 -8.86 -15.21 5.35
CA GLY A 7 -9.40 -14.12 6.18
C GLY A 7 -8.37 -13.24 6.92
N LEU A 8 -7.16 -13.75 7.19
CA LEU A 8 -6.13 -13.04 7.96
C LEU A 8 -5.52 -11.83 7.23
N PRO A 9 -5.21 -11.90 5.91
CA PRO A 9 -4.70 -10.74 5.17
C PRO A 9 -5.69 -9.59 5.14
N ARG A 10 -6.98 -9.90 5.04
CA ARG A 10 -8.07 -8.90 4.93
C ARG A 10 -8.28 -8.16 6.26
N LEU A 11 -8.18 -8.89 7.37
CA LEU A 11 -8.30 -8.32 8.70
C LEU A 11 -7.10 -7.43 9.05
N TRP A 12 -5.88 -7.87 8.71
CA TRP A 12 -4.65 -7.16 9.07
C TRP A 12 -4.33 -5.99 8.13
N VAL A 13 -4.71 -6.05 6.84
CA VAL A 13 -4.42 -4.99 5.86
C VAL A 13 -5.58 -4.00 5.68
N CYS A 14 -6.85 -4.44 5.83
CA CYS A 14 -8.02 -3.59 5.56
C CYS A 14 -8.90 -3.31 6.78
N GLY A 15 -8.65 -3.90 7.96
CA GLY A 15 -9.46 -3.68 9.17
C GLY A 15 -10.90 -4.19 9.07
N ASP A 16 -11.16 -5.13 8.16
CA ASP A 16 -12.50 -5.68 7.90
C ASP A 16 -12.87 -6.75 8.94
N LEU A 17 -13.73 -6.38 9.90
CA LEU A 17 -14.25 -7.28 10.95
C LEU A 17 -15.14 -8.39 10.39
N GLY A 18 -15.66 -8.26 9.16
CA GLY A 18 -16.46 -9.29 8.50
C GLY A 18 -15.68 -10.56 8.15
N ALA A 19 -14.34 -10.51 8.20
CA ALA A 19 -13.46 -11.65 7.94
C ALA A 19 -13.20 -12.53 9.18
N LEU A 20 -13.54 -12.06 10.39
CA LEU A 20 -13.38 -12.78 11.66
C LEU A 20 -14.06 -14.16 11.71
N PRO A 21 -15.36 -14.30 11.38
CA PRO A 21 -16.06 -15.57 11.54
C PRO A 21 -15.49 -16.67 10.63
N VAL A 22 -14.98 -16.30 9.45
CA VAL A 22 -14.35 -17.24 8.51
C VAL A 22 -13.03 -17.78 9.08
N ALA A 23 -12.19 -16.91 9.65
CA ALA A 23 -10.94 -17.31 10.28
C ALA A 23 -11.16 -18.18 11.53
N MET A 24 -12.17 -17.86 12.34
CA MET A 24 -12.55 -18.65 13.52
C MET A 24 -13.08 -20.03 13.14
N THR A 25 -13.97 -20.11 12.15
CA THR A 25 -14.56 -21.37 11.69
C THR A 25 -13.47 -22.32 11.17
N PHE A 26 -12.54 -21.81 10.37
CA PHE A 26 -11.39 -22.59 9.87
C PHE A 26 -10.50 -23.09 11.01
N THR A 27 -10.21 -22.24 12.00
CA THR A 27 -9.39 -22.61 13.16
C THR A 27 -10.01 -23.73 13.99
N VAL A 28 -11.32 -23.63 14.25
CA VAL A 28 -12.06 -24.65 15.01
C VAL A 28 -12.11 -25.95 14.24
N LEU A 29 -12.43 -25.91 12.95
CA LEU A 29 -12.51 -27.10 12.11
C LEU A 29 -11.16 -27.83 12.04
N LEU A 30 -10.07 -27.08 11.81
CA LEU A 30 -8.72 -27.63 11.75
C LEU A 30 -8.30 -28.27 13.09
N ASN A 31 -8.59 -27.61 14.21
CA ASN A 31 -8.29 -28.15 15.53
C ASN A 31 -9.08 -29.44 15.83
N VAL A 32 -10.37 -29.47 15.51
CA VAL A 32 -11.21 -30.65 15.69
C VAL A 32 -10.70 -31.82 14.85
N THR A 33 -10.29 -31.58 13.60
CA THR A 33 -9.73 -32.62 12.72
C THR A 33 -8.39 -33.15 13.23
N ILE A 34 -7.50 -32.27 13.71
CA ILE A 34 -6.21 -32.68 14.29
C ILE A 34 -6.45 -33.52 15.55
N VAL A 35 -7.33 -33.07 16.45
CA VAL A 35 -7.68 -33.80 17.67
C VAL A 35 -8.28 -35.16 17.34
N ALA A 36 -9.24 -35.23 16.42
CA ALA A 36 -9.86 -36.48 16.00
C ALA A 36 -8.85 -37.45 15.35
N THR A 37 -7.84 -36.93 14.64
CA THR A 37 -6.83 -37.74 13.94
C THR A 37 -5.74 -38.25 14.89
N PHE A 38 -5.32 -37.45 15.87
CA PHE A 38 -4.17 -37.78 16.73
C PHE A 38 -4.53 -38.27 18.14
N LEU A 39 -5.68 -37.86 18.70
CA LEU A 39 -6.06 -38.23 20.08
C LEU A 39 -6.94 -39.50 20.18
N TRP A 40 -7.64 -39.91 19.11
CA TRP A 40 -8.51 -41.11 19.12
C TRP A 40 -8.38 -42.01 17.86
N PRO A 41 -7.19 -42.53 17.53
CA PRO A 41 -6.97 -43.32 16.32
C PRO A 41 -7.62 -44.72 16.34
N TRP A 42 -8.05 -45.23 17.51
CA TRP A 42 -8.46 -46.63 17.68
C TRP A 42 -9.95 -46.91 17.38
N GLN A 43 -10.81 -45.90 17.22
CA GLN A 43 -12.27 -46.11 17.06
C GLN A 43 -12.85 -45.79 15.69
N LEU A 44 -12.06 -45.25 14.76
CA LEU A 44 -12.58 -44.74 13.49
C LEU A 44 -12.10 -45.57 12.30
N PRO A 45 -13.00 -46.08 11.44
CA PRO A 45 -12.59 -46.80 10.24
C PRO A 45 -11.92 -45.84 9.24
N LEU A 46 -10.85 -46.33 8.58
CA LEU A 46 -9.99 -45.57 7.66
C LEU A 46 -10.78 -44.79 6.59
N ILE A 47 -11.87 -45.37 6.07
CA ILE A 47 -12.74 -44.77 5.05
C ILE A 47 -13.44 -43.51 5.59
N LEU A 48 -13.87 -43.52 6.86
CA LEU A 48 -14.55 -42.38 7.46
C LEU A 48 -13.59 -41.20 7.66
N MET A 49 -12.32 -41.46 8.01
CA MET A 49 -11.29 -40.42 8.06
C MET A 49 -11.04 -39.81 6.68
N ILE A 50 -10.96 -40.64 5.62
CA ILE A 50 -10.77 -40.15 4.25
C ILE A 50 -11.94 -39.27 3.82
N LEU A 51 -13.18 -39.65 4.12
CA LEU A 51 -14.37 -38.83 3.82
C LEU A 51 -14.38 -37.50 4.58
N LEU A 52 -13.95 -37.49 5.85
CA LEU A 52 -13.84 -36.27 6.65
C LEU A 52 -12.76 -35.33 6.09
N TRP A 53 -11.59 -35.86 5.75
CA TRP A 53 -10.51 -35.07 5.13
C TRP A 53 -10.90 -34.55 3.74
N ALA A 54 -11.60 -35.36 2.94
CA ALA A 54 -12.13 -34.94 1.64
C ALA A 54 -13.17 -33.81 1.78
N ALA A 55 -14.04 -33.87 2.78
CA ALA A 55 -15.00 -32.81 3.10
C ALA A 55 -14.30 -31.52 3.54
N VAL A 56 -13.24 -31.61 4.37
CA VAL A 56 -12.44 -30.45 4.77
C VAL A 56 -11.78 -29.80 3.55
N ILE A 57 -11.18 -30.59 2.65
CA ILE A 57 -10.51 -30.07 1.45
C ILE A 57 -11.51 -29.45 0.47
N THR A 58 -12.70 -30.01 0.30
CA THR A 58 -13.74 -29.45 -0.58
C THR A 58 -14.34 -28.16 -0.01
N ILE A 59 -14.57 -28.08 1.30
CA ILE A 59 -14.99 -26.84 1.97
C ILE A 59 -13.88 -25.78 1.90
N TRP A 60 -12.62 -26.20 2.03
CA TRP A 60 -11.45 -25.33 1.94
C TRP A 60 -11.25 -24.75 0.53
N THR A 61 -11.32 -25.59 -0.50
CA THR A 61 -11.17 -25.17 -1.90
C THR A 61 -12.35 -24.33 -2.38
N SER A 62 -13.59 -24.65 -1.96
CA SER A 62 -14.77 -23.81 -2.28
C SER A 62 -14.76 -22.45 -1.56
N SER A 63 -14.25 -22.39 -0.33
CA SER A 63 -14.05 -21.13 0.40
C SER A 63 -12.92 -20.29 -0.19
N PHE A 64 -11.83 -20.94 -0.60
CA PHE A 64 -10.73 -20.28 -1.31
C PHE A 64 -11.18 -19.76 -2.67
N TRP A 65 -11.96 -20.54 -3.42
CA TRP A 65 -12.49 -20.16 -4.74
C TRP A 65 -13.52 -19.04 -4.66
N SER A 66 -14.42 -19.07 -3.68
CA SER A 66 -15.40 -17.99 -3.46
C SER A 66 -14.75 -16.70 -2.97
N THR A 67 -13.67 -16.79 -2.19
CA THR A 67 -12.86 -15.64 -1.77
C THR A 67 -12.01 -15.09 -2.92
N TRP A 68 -11.44 -15.98 -3.76
CA TRP A 68 -10.65 -15.59 -4.92
C TRP A 68 -11.50 -14.93 -6.02
N ARG A 69 -12.73 -15.42 -6.23
CA ARG A 69 -13.71 -14.79 -7.13
C ARG A 69 -14.28 -13.47 -6.62
N ARG A 70 -14.12 -13.17 -5.32
CA ARG A 70 -14.56 -11.92 -4.68
C ARG A 70 -13.40 -11.01 -4.32
N PHE A 71 -12.20 -11.20 -4.89
CA PHE A 71 -11.27 -10.09 -4.99
C PHE A 71 -11.93 -9.05 -5.89
N PRO A 72 -12.38 -7.90 -5.36
CA PRO A 72 -12.82 -6.83 -6.22
C PRO A 72 -11.63 -6.50 -7.10
N GLU A 73 -11.79 -6.48 -8.42
CA GLU A 73 -10.79 -5.80 -9.25
C GLU A 73 -10.56 -4.42 -8.61
N PRO A 74 -9.30 -4.01 -8.33
CA PRO A 74 -9.07 -2.66 -7.86
C PRO A 74 -9.74 -1.75 -8.90
N PRO A 75 -10.64 -0.84 -8.48
CA PRO A 75 -11.50 -0.16 -9.44
C PRO A 75 -10.61 0.60 -10.43
N LYS A 76 -10.57 0.10 -11.67
CA LYS A 76 -9.65 0.55 -12.73
C LYS A 76 -9.76 2.05 -12.98
N GLU A 77 -10.96 2.60 -12.77
CA GLU A 77 -11.28 4.01 -12.91
C GLU A 77 -10.48 4.92 -11.96
N HIS A 78 -10.13 4.46 -10.76
CA HIS A 78 -9.30 5.26 -9.85
C HIS A 78 -7.81 5.19 -10.17
N ALA A 79 -7.35 4.12 -10.83
CA ALA A 79 -5.96 4.00 -11.27
C ALA A 79 -5.71 4.86 -12.52
N THR A 80 -6.64 4.85 -13.49
CA THR A 80 -6.53 5.68 -14.70
C THR A 80 -6.56 7.17 -14.39
N ILE A 81 -7.49 7.63 -13.55
CA ILE A 81 -7.53 9.05 -13.15
C ILE A 81 -6.25 9.48 -12.42
N TYR A 82 -5.63 8.58 -11.65
CA TYR A 82 -4.36 8.85 -10.99
C TYR A 82 -3.23 9.00 -12.00
N GLU A 83 -3.08 8.04 -12.92
CA GLU A 83 -2.05 8.07 -13.96
C GLU A 83 -2.20 9.30 -14.85
N ASP A 84 -3.42 9.65 -15.25
CA ASP A 84 -3.70 10.85 -16.06
C ASP A 84 -3.31 12.14 -15.33
N LEU A 85 -3.66 12.27 -14.05
CA LEU A 85 -3.31 13.45 -13.26
C LEU A 85 -1.80 13.56 -13.04
N PHE A 86 -1.12 12.44 -12.82
CA PHE A 86 0.33 12.43 -12.58
C PHE A 86 1.11 12.72 -13.86
N LEU A 87 0.71 12.12 -14.98
CA LEU A 87 1.28 12.39 -16.29
C LEU A 87 1.08 13.86 -16.68
N ARG A 88 -0.11 14.41 -16.41
CA ARG A 88 -0.37 15.83 -16.61
C ARG A 88 0.55 16.69 -15.75
N ALA A 89 0.68 16.40 -14.47
CA ALA A 89 1.58 17.15 -13.57
C ALA A 89 3.04 17.14 -14.06
N GLN A 90 3.55 15.99 -14.52
CA GLN A 90 4.88 15.88 -15.12
C GLN A 90 5.00 16.74 -16.37
N THR A 91 4.02 16.66 -17.27
CA THR A 91 4.04 17.41 -18.53
C THR A 91 4.07 18.92 -18.26
N GLU A 92 3.23 19.41 -17.36
CA GLU A 92 3.22 20.83 -16.97
C GLU A 92 4.52 21.25 -16.29
N TYR A 93 5.10 20.40 -15.43
CA TYR A 93 6.39 20.66 -14.80
C TYR A 93 7.51 20.80 -15.83
N LEU A 94 7.56 19.92 -16.83
CA LEU A 94 8.54 19.94 -17.91
C LEU A 94 8.36 21.14 -18.85
N ARG A 95 7.12 21.61 -19.03
CA ARG A 95 6.80 22.83 -19.78
C ARG A 95 7.16 24.13 -19.03
N GLY A 96 7.49 24.04 -17.73
CA GLY A 96 7.73 25.21 -16.89
C GLY A 96 6.46 25.80 -16.26
N GLU A 97 5.30 25.21 -16.51
CA GLU A 97 4.01 25.62 -15.96
C GLU A 97 3.84 25.15 -14.51
N HIS A 98 4.64 25.74 -13.61
CA HIS A 98 4.76 25.32 -12.22
C HIS A 98 3.44 25.39 -11.42
N PHE A 99 2.59 26.37 -11.70
CA PHE A 99 1.27 26.50 -11.05
C PHE A 99 0.30 25.39 -11.46
N ALA A 100 0.29 25.02 -12.74
CA ALA A 100 -0.56 23.94 -13.24
C ALA A 100 -0.10 22.58 -12.67
N ALA A 101 1.22 22.36 -12.63
CA ALA A 101 1.82 21.18 -12.02
C ALA A 101 1.47 21.09 -10.51
N GLU A 102 1.64 22.18 -9.76
CA GLU A 102 1.29 22.24 -8.34
C GLU A 102 -0.19 21.92 -8.10
N SER A 103 -1.10 22.48 -8.91
CA SER A 103 -2.54 22.22 -8.81
C SER A 103 -2.89 20.75 -9.06
N ALA A 104 -2.31 20.13 -10.09
CA ALA A 104 -2.52 18.72 -10.39
C ALA A 104 -1.98 17.81 -9.27
N LEU A 105 -0.79 18.10 -8.74
CA LEU A 105 -0.19 17.38 -7.62
C LEU A 105 -0.97 17.54 -6.33
N GLY A 106 -1.50 18.74 -6.06
CA GLY A 106 -2.36 18.98 -4.91
C GLY A 106 -3.63 18.14 -4.95
N ARG A 107 -4.23 17.94 -6.14
CA ARG A 107 -5.39 17.05 -6.33
C ARG A 107 -5.01 15.58 -6.08
N LEU A 108 -3.85 15.14 -6.57
CA LEU A 108 -3.33 13.79 -6.31
C LEU A 108 -3.12 13.54 -4.82
N LEU A 109 -2.44 14.45 -4.12
CA LEU A 109 -2.13 14.32 -2.70
C LEU A 109 -3.37 14.44 -1.80
N LYS A 110 -4.45 15.09 -2.24
CA LYS A 110 -5.75 15.03 -1.55
C LYS A 110 -6.34 13.62 -1.55
N ARG A 111 -6.17 12.89 -2.65
CA ARG A 111 -6.68 11.51 -2.81
C ARG A 111 -5.73 10.47 -2.21
N ARG A 112 -4.43 10.65 -2.39
CA ARG A 112 -3.37 9.78 -1.88
C ARG A 112 -2.36 10.60 -1.09
N PRO A 113 -2.64 10.89 0.19
CA PRO A 113 -1.77 11.74 1.00
C PRO A 113 -0.35 11.21 1.13
N GLN A 114 -0.15 9.90 1.06
CA GLN A 114 1.14 9.23 1.27
C GLN A 114 1.91 8.95 -0.03
N ASP A 115 1.42 9.42 -1.17
CA ASP A 115 2.10 9.25 -2.44
C ASP A 115 3.46 9.96 -2.45
N VAL A 116 4.51 9.16 -2.63
CA VAL A 116 5.90 9.57 -2.58
C VAL A 116 6.27 10.33 -3.85
N GLU A 117 5.88 9.82 -5.01
CA GLU A 117 6.24 10.38 -6.31
C GLU A 117 5.63 11.76 -6.48
N ALA A 118 4.34 11.91 -6.16
CA ALA A 118 3.68 13.20 -6.19
C ALA A 118 4.30 14.20 -5.18
N ARG A 119 4.72 13.75 -3.98
CA ARG A 119 5.39 14.63 -3.01
C ARG A 119 6.78 15.07 -3.46
N LEU A 120 7.57 14.19 -4.06
CA LEU A 120 8.91 14.52 -4.57
C LEU A 120 8.82 15.49 -5.76
N LEU A 121 7.87 15.26 -6.68
CA LEU A 121 7.65 16.19 -7.79
C LEU A 121 7.16 17.54 -7.29
N LEU A 122 6.29 17.58 -6.28
CA LEU A 122 5.83 18.82 -5.66
C LEU A 122 6.97 19.58 -4.96
N ALA A 123 7.87 18.87 -4.26
CA ALA A 123 9.06 19.47 -3.68
C ALA A 123 9.98 20.06 -4.77
N SER A 124 10.11 19.37 -5.92
CA SER A 124 10.87 19.87 -7.08
C SER A 124 10.25 21.13 -7.70
N VAL A 125 8.91 21.18 -7.81
CA VAL A 125 8.16 22.38 -8.25
C VAL A 125 8.43 23.56 -7.30
N TYR A 126 8.37 23.32 -5.98
CA TYR A 126 8.66 24.36 -5.00
C TYR A 126 10.12 24.83 -5.05
N ARG A 127 11.07 23.92 -5.25
CA ARG A 127 12.49 24.27 -5.43
C ARG A 127 12.71 25.16 -6.66
N ARG A 128 12.11 24.81 -7.80
CA ARG A 128 12.21 25.62 -9.03
C ARG A 128 11.57 27.01 -8.91
N THR A 129 10.53 27.12 -8.08
CA THR A 129 9.84 28.40 -7.83
C THR A 129 10.43 29.18 -6.65
N ALA A 130 11.63 28.82 -6.17
CA ALA A 130 12.31 29.42 -5.02
C ALA A 130 11.50 29.39 -3.69
N ARG A 131 10.47 28.54 -3.59
CA ARG A 131 9.65 28.35 -2.39
C ARG A 131 10.24 27.25 -1.51
N LEU A 132 11.48 27.45 -1.06
CA LEU A 132 12.30 26.42 -0.39
C LEU A 132 11.67 25.92 0.92
N ASP A 133 11.02 26.79 1.70
CA ASP A 133 10.28 26.41 2.90
C ASP A 133 9.17 25.37 2.63
N GLN A 134 8.44 25.55 1.53
CA GLN A 134 7.36 24.64 1.15
C GLN A 134 7.93 23.31 0.68
N ALA A 135 9.01 23.33 -0.11
CA ALA A 135 9.74 22.12 -0.50
C ALA A 135 10.19 21.32 0.74
N ARG A 136 10.81 22.00 1.71
CA ARG A 136 11.29 21.41 2.97
C ARG A 136 10.14 20.79 3.78
N LYS A 137 8.99 21.46 3.87
CA LYS A 137 7.80 20.93 4.55
C LYS A 137 7.32 19.62 3.91
N GLN A 138 7.26 19.54 2.58
CA GLN A 138 6.85 18.31 1.89
C GLN A 138 7.84 17.16 2.12
N LEU A 139 9.15 17.43 2.02
CA LEU A 139 10.20 16.45 2.26
C LEU A 139 10.21 15.94 3.71
N ARG A 140 10.06 16.82 4.70
CA ARG A 140 9.95 16.42 6.11
C ARG A 140 8.71 15.58 6.37
N ARG A 141 7.58 15.90 5.72
CA ARG A 141 6.37 15.09 5.80
C ARG A 141 6.58 13.72 5.17
N LEU A 142 7.31 13.65 4.06
CA LEU A 142 7.68 12.41 3.39
C LEU A 142 8.61 11.55 4.26
N ALA A 143 9.62 12.12 4.92
CA ALA A 143 10.49 11.39 5.85
C ALA A 143 9.70 10.69 6.97
N ARG A 144 8.64 11.33 7.48
CA ARG A 144 7.82 10.77 8.56
C ARG A 144 6.91 9.63 8.10
N THR A 145 6.40 9.66 6.86
CA THR A 145 5.40 8.69 6.39
C THR A 145 5.93 7.65 5.40
N GLY A 146 7.02 7.96 4.69
CA GLY A 146 7.59 7.11 3.63
C GLY A 146 8.55 6.02 4.13
N GLY A 147 8.96 6.08 5.41
CA GLY A 147 9.85 5.09 6.02
C GLY A 147 11.29 5.12 5.49
N ALA A 148 12.09 4.15 5.94
CA ALA A 148 13.53 4.08 5.65
C ALA A 148 13.87 3.98 4.15
N LYS A 149 12.95 3.47 3.33
CA LYS A 149 13.14 3.29 1.89
C LYS A 149 13.49 4.60 1.16
N TRP A 150 12.88 5.72 1.57
CA TRP A 150 13.05 7.03 0.91
C TRP A 150 13.90 8.01 1.71
N ALA A 151 14.55 7.53 2.78
CA ALA A 151 15.34 8.37 3.66
C ALA A 151 16.53 9.02 2.92
N LEU A 152 17.15 8.26 2.00
CA LEU A 152 18.30 8.71 1.23
C LEU A 152 17.91 9.81 0.24
N GLU A 153 16.87 9.61 -0.58
CA GLU A 153 16.36 10.62 -1.51
C GLU A 153 15.94 11.90 -0.77
N VAL A 154 15.22 11.75 0.35
CA VAL A 154 14.79 12.90 1.14
C VAL A 154 15.98 13.65 1.73
N SER A 155 16.99 12.94 2.26
CA SER A 155 18.20 13.59 2.80
C SER A 155 18.98 14.35 1.73
N ARG A 156 19.10 13.79 0.52
CA ARG A 156 19.78 14.44 -0.61
C ARG A 156 19.04 15.69 -1.03
N GLU A 157 17.72 15.64 -1.19
CA GLU A 157 16.92 16.81 -1.55
C GLU A 157 16.97 17.90 -0.48
N LEU A 158 16.97 17.53 0.81
CA LEU A 158 17.12 18.50 1.90
C LEU A 158 18.49 19.19 1.88
N GLN A 159 19.57 18.44 1.63
CA GLN A 159 20.92 19.02 1.47
C GLN A 159 20.98 19.99 0.30
N LEU A 160 20.35 19.66 -0.83
CA LEU A 160 20.29 20.58 -1.98
C LEU A 160 19.57 21.88 -1.63
N LEU A 161 18.51 21.84 -0.81
CA LEU A 161 17.85 23.04 -0.34
C LEU A 161 18.75 23.87 0.59
N ASP A 162 19.48 23.22 1.50
CA ASP A 162 20.44 23.89 2.40
C ASP A 162 21.57 24.58 1.59
N GLU A 163 22.08 23.94 0.54
CA GLU A 163 23.10 24.52 -0.34
C GLU A 163 22.60 25.75 -1.11
N ILE A 164 21.35 25.72 -1.60
CA ILE A 164 20.74 26.86 -2.29
C ILE A 164 20.56 28.03 -1.31
N GLU A 165 20.07 27.76 -0.09
CA GLU A 165 19.92 28.77 0.98
C GLU A 165 21.26 29.33 1.45
N ALA A 166 22.36 28.56 1.36
CA ALA A 166 23.71 28.99 1.73
C ALA A 166 24.46 29.76 0.63
N ARG A 167 23.93 29.80 -0.61
CA ARG A 167 24.51 30.55 -1.75
C ARG A 167 24.03 32.00 -1.97
N PRO A 168 23.36 32.74 -1.06
CA PRO A 168 22.60 33.92 -1.43
C PRO A 168 23.45 35.17 -1.75
N ASN A 169 24.80 35.10 -1.76
CA ASN A 169 25.62 36.32 -1.83
C ASN A 169 27.04 36.19 -2.42
N LYS A 170 27.33 35.25 -3.34
CA LYS A 170 28.70 35.12 -3.91
C LYS A 170 28.86 35.53 -5.39
N GLU A 171 27.79 35.93 -6.08
CA GLU A 171 27.84 36.20 -7.53
C GLU A 171 27.59 37.67 -7.91
N VAL A 172 27.67 38.62 -6.97
CA VAL A 172 27.50 40.07 -7.26
C VAL A 172 28.68 40.92 -6.75
N ALA A 173 29.91 40.40 -6.81
CA ALA A 173 31.12 41.18 -6.54
C ALA A 173 32.10 41.09 -7.71
#